data_AF-A0A933HXQ0-F1
#
_entry.id   AF-A0A933HXQ0-F1
#
_cell.length_a   1.000
_cell.length_b   1.000
_cell.length_c   1.000
_cell.angle_alpha   90.00
_cell.angle_beta   90.00
_cell.angle_gamma   90.00
#
_symmetry.space_group_name_H-M   'P 1'
#
loop_
_entity.id
_entity.type
_entity.pdbx_description
1 polymer ?
#
loop_
_entity_poly.entity_id
_entity_poly.type
_entity_poly.pdbx_seq_one_letter_code
_entity_poly.pdbx_strand_id
1 'polypeptide(L)'
;MPYECKVRSIEFLERRGSSDGACDKGSAVIRVQLEDGKRSVFTVATMDEPSRWVDENKGGFRLGPPVLFVRSLAEESVAGAVAAMAADMGGFWLRYYNSEKRPAAAPAPQAQAPSTTKKKAA
;
A
#
# COMPACT_ATOMS: atom_id res chain seq x y z
N MET A 1 -12.42 -22.79 -16.72
CA MET A 1 -11.56 -22.82 -15.53
C MET A 1 -11.72 -21.51 -14.79
N PRO A 2 -12.22 -21.47 -13.55
CA PRO A 2 -12.14 -20.24 -12.77
C PRO A 2 -10.66 -19.89 -12.61
N TYR A 3 -10.31 -18.62 -12.81
CA TYR A 3 -8.95 -18.13 -12.61
C TYR A 3 -8.63 -18.21 -11.11
N GLU A 4 -7.84 -19.21 -10.70
CA GLU A 4 -7.30 -19.26 -9.34
C GLU A 4 -6.21 -18.20 -9.20
N CYS A 5 -6.48 -17.15 -8.42
CA CYS A 5 -5.48 -16.18 -8.03
C CYS A 5 -4.61 -16.81 -6.93
N LYS A 6 -3.35 -17.13 -7.24
CA LYS A 6 -2.42 -17.76 -6.28
C LYS A 6 -1.36 -16.77 -5.83
N VAL A 7 -1.13 -16.74 -4.53
CA VAL A 7 -0.15 -15.87 -3.88
C VAL A 7 1.22 -16.55 -3.93
N ARG A 8 2.19 -15.88 -4.53
CA ARG A 8 3.58 -16.33 -4.62
C ARG A 8 4.40 -15.91 -3.41
N SER A 9 4.26 -14.64 -2.99
CA SER A 9 4.98 -14.11 -1.84
C SER A 9 4.27 -12.90 -1.24
N ILE A 10 4.54 -12.67 0.05
CA ILE A 10 4.08 -11.50 0.81
C ILE A 10 5.33 -10.88 1.45
N GLU A 11 5.56 -9.61 1.19
CA GLU A 11 6.72 -8.84 1.67
C GLU A 11 6.21 -7.68 2.52
N PHE A 12 6.71 -7.54 3.75
CA PHE A 12 6.44 -6.38 4.60
C PHE A 12 7.40 -5.25 4.21
N LEU A 13 6.86 -4.17 3.64
CA LEU A 13 7.64 -3.01 3.19
C LEU A 13 7.91 -2.02 4.32
N GLU A 14 6.89 -1.76 5.13
CA GLU A 14 6.96 -0.83 6.27
C GLU A 14 6.13 -1.40 7.42
N ARG A 15 6.59 -1.25 8.66
CA ARG A 15 5.85 -1.65 9.86
C ARG A 15 5.86 -0.52 10.89
N ARG A 16 4.69 -0.17 11.41
CA ARG A 16 4.50 0.78 12.50
C ARG A 16 3.69 0.13 13.62
N GLY A 17 4.31 -0.03 14.77
CA GLY A 17 3.66 -0.63 15.94
C GLY A 17 4.67 -1.16 16.95
N SER A 18 4.18 -1.71 18.05
CA SER A 18 5.00 -2.39 19.05
C SER A 18 5.06 -3.89 18.76
N SER A 19 6.27 -4.44 18.65
CA SER A 19 6.51 -5.88 18.56
C SER A 19 6.88 -6.44 19.93
N ASP A 20 5.94 -6.41 20.87
CA ASP A 20 6.16 -6.94 22.23
C ASP A 20 5.79 -8.43 22.28
N GLY A 21 6.43 -9.26 21.46
CA GLY A 21 6.53 -10.73 21.54
C GLY A 21 5.25 -11.60 21.52
N ALA A 22 4.08 -11.03 21.81
CA ALA A 22 2.80 -11.73 21.98
C ALA A 22 1.63 -10.99 21.32
N CYS A 23 1.81 -9.73 20.92
CA CYS A 23 0.80 -8.91 20.27
C CYS A 23 1.45 -7.96 19.27
N ASP A 24 1.76 -8.46 18.07
CA ASP A 24 2.15 -7.63 16.92
C ASP A 24 0.94 -6.78 16.49
N LYS A 25 0.81 -5.62 17.14
CA LYS A 25 -0.24 -4.62 16.88
C LYS A 25 0.31 -3.46 16.07
N GLY A 26 -0.59 -2.76 15.39
CA GLY A 26 -0.30 -1.56 14.62
C GLY A 26 -0.67 -1.73 13.15
N SER A 27 0.10 -1.09 12.28
CA SER A 27 -0.09 -1.14 10.83
C SER A 27 1.19 -1.50 10.08
N ALA A 28 1.02 -2.07 8.89
CA ALA A 28 2.12 -2.34 7.98
C ALA A 28 1.70 -2.12 6.53
N VAL A 29 2.65 -1.76 5.67
CA VAL A 29 2.47 -1.79 4.22
C VAL A 29 3.04 -3.10 3.73
N ILE A 30 2.25 -3.88 2.99
CA ILE A 30 2.69 -5.14 2.42
C ILE A 30 2.65 -5.09 0.89
N ARG A 31 3.52 -5.88 0.27
CA ARG A 31 3.49 -6.20 -1.15
C ARG A 31 3.16 -7.68 -1.31
N VAL A 32 2.09 -7.95 -2.05
CA VAL A 32 1.67 -9.29 -2.44
C VAL A 32 2.07 -9.50 -3.88
N GLN A 33 2.85 -10.54 -4.17
CA GLN A 33 3.14 -10.99 -5.53
C GLN A 33 2.30 -12.22 -5.84
N LEU A 34 1.71 -12.25 -7.03
CA LEU A 34 0.89 -13.35 -7.52
C LEU A 34 1.70 -14.23 -8.49
N GLU A 35 1.26 -15.48 -8.67
CA GLU A 35 1.90 -16.40 -9.61
C GLU A 35 1.83 -15.93 -11.07
N ASP A 36 0.80 -15.14 -11.43
CA ASP A 36 0.66 -14.55 -12.76
C ASP A 36 1.56 -13.34 -13.01
N GLY A 37 2.46 -13.03 -12.06
CA GLY A 37 3.40 -11.92 -12.13
C GLY A 37 2.81 -10.57 -11.74
N LYS A 38 1.50 -10.48 -11.45
CA LYS A 38 0.90 -9.27 -10.91
C LYS A 38 1.34 -9.06 -9.47
N ARG A 39 1.29 -7.80 -9.05
CA ARG A 39 1.62 -7.40 -7.68
C ARG A 39 0.58 -6.41 -7.16
N SER A 40 0.44 -6.38 -5.85
CA SER A 40 -0.46 -5.46 -5.16
C SER A 40 0.22 -4.96 -3.89
N VAL A 41 0.23 -3.65 -3.68
CA VAL A 41 0.78 -3.02 -2.48
C VAL A 41 -0.36 -2.35 -1.73
N PHE A 42 -0.54 -2.66 -0.45
CA PHE A 42 -1.61 -2.07 0.35
C PHE A 42 -1.30 -2.11 1.85
N THR A 43 -2.13 -1.40 2.63
CA THR A 43 -1.97 -1.33 4.09
C THR A 43 -2.75 -2.45 4.77
N VAL A 44 -2.09 -3.13 5.71
CA VAL A 44 -2.71 -4.02 6.71
C VAL A 44 -2.66 -3.35 8.08
N ALA A 45 -3.67 -3.55 8.90
CA ALA A 45 -3.72 -2.97 10.23
C ALA A 45 -4.47 -3.86 11.23
N THR A 46 -4.13 -3.73 12.51
CA THR A 46 -4.95 -4.27 13.60
C THR A 46 -6.10 -3.33 13.95
N MET A 47 -7.12 -3.85 14.65
CA MET A 47 -8.40 -3.16 14.88
C MET A 47 -8.31 -1.92 15.78
N ASP A 48 -7.18 -1.68 16.44
CA ASP A 48 -6.89 -0.50 17.26
C ASP A 48 -6.41 0.71 16.44
N GLU A 49 -5.90 0.50 15.24
CA GLU A 49 -5.38 1.59 14.40
C GLU A 49 -6.43 2.62 13.96
N PRO A 50 -7.69 2.26 13.61
CA PRO A 50 -8.68 3.24 13.18
C PRO A 50 -8.93 4.36 14.20
N SER A 51 -9.05 4.02 15.49
CA SER A 51 -9.23 5.01 16.55
C SER A 51 -8.03 5.95 16.64
N ARG A 52 -6.81 5.39 16.65
CA ARG A 52 -5.58 6.20 16.66
C ARG A 52 -5.51 7.17 15.48
N TRP A 53 -5.83 6.68 14.28
CA TRP A 53 -5.80 7.49 13.08
C TRP A 53 -6.85 8.60 13.04
N VAL A 54 -8.01 8.37 13.65
CA VAL A 54 -9.05 9.39 13.81
C VAL A 54 -8.60 10.43 14.83
N ASP A 55 -8.01 10.01 15.95
CA ASP A 55 -7.52 10.93 17.00
C ASP A 55 -6.36 11.81 16.49
N GLU A 56 -5.48 11.27 15.64
CA GLU A 56 -4.42 12.04 14.95
C GLU A 56 -4.99 13.08 13.97
N ASN A 57 -6.19 12.84 13.42
CA ASN A 57 -6.85 13.75 12.52
C ASN A 57 -7.78 14.70 13.29
N LYS A 58 -7.41 15.98 13.36
CA LYS A 58 -8.19 17.03 14.04
C LYS A 58 -9.65 17.17 13.60
N GLY A 59 -10.03 16.57 12.46
CA GLY A 59 -11.39 16.56 11.93
C GLY A 59 -12.29 15.44 12.46
N GLY A 60 -11.77 14.46 13.22
CA GLY A 60 -12.56 13.33 13.73
C GLY A 60 -12.99 12.32 12.66
N PHE A 61 -12.35 12.34 11.48
CA PHE A 61 -12.55 11.35 10.41
C PHE A 61 -11.24 11.11 9.66
N ARG A 62 -11.14 9.95 8.98
CA ARG A 62 -10.02 9.61 8.09
C ARG A 62 -10.53 9.19 6.71
N LEU A 63 -9.93 9.78 5.68
CA LEU A 63 -10.04 9.32 4.29
C LEU A 63 -8.70 8.72 3.88
N GLY A 64 -8.72 7.65 3.10
CA GLY A 64 -7.48 7.03 2.63
C GLY A 64 -7.71 5.79 1.76
N PRO A 65 -6.61 5.16 1.31
CA PRO A 65 -6.68 3.88 0.60
C PRO A 65 -7.37 2.79 1.44
N PRO A 66 -7.92 1.75 0.80
CA PRO A 66 -8.44 0.59 1.50
C PRO A 66 -7.39 -0.04 2.43
N VAL A 67 -7.84 -0.49 3.61
CA VAL A 67 -7.00 -1.11 4.64
C VAL A 67 -7.55 -2.50 4.95
N LEU A 68 -6.70 -3.51 4.88
CA LEU A 68 -7.07 -4.87 5.29
C LEU A 68 -6.88 -5.00 6.81
N PHE A 69 -7.96 -5.29 7.52
CA PHE A 69 -7.89 -5.49 8.96
C PHE A 69 -7.59 -6.96 9.31
N VAL A 70 -6.59 -7.15 10.17
CA VAL A 70 -6.15 -8.46 10.66
C VAL A 70 -6.11 -8.47 12.18
N ARG A 71 -6.19 -9.67 12.79
CA ARG A 71 -6.12 -9.81 14.24
C ARG A 71 -4.74 -9.40 14.79
N SER A 72 -3.67 -9.69 14.04
CA SER A 72 -2.29 -9.39 14.39
C SER A 72 -1.45 -9.24 13.13
N LEU A 73 -0.33 -8.52 13.20
CA LEU A 73 0.65 -8.41 12.10
C LEU A 73 1.64 -9.58 12.00
N ALA A 74 1.43 -10.64 12.79
CA ALA A 74 2.16 -11.90 12.64
C ALA A 74 1.98 -12.46 11.22
N GLU A 75 3.05 -13.03 10.66
CA GLU A 75 3.10 -13.46 9.26
C GLU A 75 1.97 -14.43 8.90
N GLU A 76 1.68 -15.39 9.77
CA GLU A 76 0.60 -16.37 9.57
C GLU A 76 -0.78 -15.72 9.45
N SER A 77 -1.05 -14.72 10.30
CA SER A 77 -2.33 -14.00 10.29
C SER A 77 -2.49 -13.19 9.01
N VAL A 78 -1.42 -12.54 8.54
CA VAL A 78 -1.43 -11.77 7.30
C VAL A 78 -1.53 -12.70 6.09
N ALA A 79 -0.77 -13.80 6.07
CA ALA A 79 -0.80 -14.79 5.00
C ALA A 79 -2.19 -15.42 4.85
N GLY A 80 -2.83 -15.81 5.95
CA GLY A 80 -4.19 -16.33 5.92
C GLY A 80 -5.21 -15.34 5.35
N ALA A 81 -5.12 -14.06 5.74
CA ALA A 81 -6.01 -13.02 5.24
C ALA A 81 -5.80 -12.74 3.74
N VAL A 82 -4.54 -12.67 3.30
CA VAL A 82 -4.19 -12.46 1.88
C VAL A 82 -4.61 -13.66 1.02
N ALA A 83 -4.43 -14.89 1.51
CA ALA A 83 -4.90 -16.09 0.82
C ALA A 83 -6.43 -16.08 0.66
N ALA A 84 -7.17 -15.67 1.70
CA ALA A 84 -8.62 -15.51 1.62
C ALA A 84 -9.03 -14.45 0.58
N MET A 85 -8.34 -13.29 0.53
CA MET A 85 -8.58 -12.27 -0.51
C MET A 85 -8.29 -12.78 -1.92
N ALA A 86 -7.28 -13.63 -2.08
CA ALA A 86 -6.92 -14.21 -3.37
C ALA A 86 -7.98 -15.21 -3.85
N ALA A 87 -8.49 -16.04 -2.95
CA ALA A 87 -9.55 -17.01 -3.24
C ALA A 87 -10.90 -16.33 -3.51
N ASP A 88 -11.21 -15.26 -2.81
CA ASP A 88 -12.49 -14.58 -2.93
C ASP A 88 -12.60 -13.74 -4.23
N MET A 89 -13.73 -13.86 -4.90
CA MET A 89 -14.05 -13.15 -6.16
C MET A 89 -12.92 -13.19 -7.22
N GLY A 90 -12.13 -14.27 -7.26
CA GLY A 90 -10.98 -14.39 -8.17
C GLY A 90 -9.91 -13.31 -7.96
N GLY A 91 -9.61 -12.99 -6.70
CA GLY A 91 -8.58 -12.01 -6.34
C GLY A 91 -8.98 -10.56 -6.63
N PHE A 92 -10.27 -10.25 -6.74
CA PHE A 92 -10.75 -8.88 -6.97
C PHE A 92 -10.22 -7.91 -5.91
N TRP A 93 -10.25 -8.32 -4.64
CA TRP A 93 -9.84 -7.47 -3.53
C TRP A 93 -8.37 -7.07 -3.60
N LEU A 94 -7.48 -7.96 -4.05
CA LEU A 94 -6.06 -7.63 -4.22
C LEU A 94 -5.86 -6.51 -5.26
N ARG A 95 -6.64 -6.54 -6.35
CA ARG A 95 -6.64 -5.49 -7.37
C ARG A 95 -7.21 -4.18 -6.84
N TYR A 96 -8.31 -4.24 -6.08
CA TYR A 96 -8.99 -3.08 -5.51
C TYR A 96 -8.15 -2.37 -4.43
N TYR A 97 -7.48 -3.14 -3.59
CA TYR A 97 -6.67 -2.61 -2.49
C TYR A 97 -5.33 -2.07 -2.98
N ASN A 98 -4.88 -2.46 -4.18
CA ASN A 98 -3.60 -2.05 -4.73
C ASN A 98 -3.45 -0.52 -4.78
N SER A 99 -2.74 0.03 -3.81
CA SER A 99 -2.42 1.42 -3.65
C SER A 99 -1.04 1.75 -4.20
N GLU A 100 -0.50 0.94 -5.14
CA GLU A 100 0.64 1.36 -5.94
C GLU A 100 0.31 2.74 -6.49
N LYS A 101 0.92 3.78 -5.88
CA LYS A 101 1.00 5.10 -6.46
C LYS A 101 1.45 4.84 -7.87
N ARG A 102 0.59 5.12 -8.86
CA ARG A 102 1.02 5.35 -10.24
C ARG A 102 2.29 6.18 -10.10
N PRO A 103 3.45 5.73 -10.60
CA PRO A 103 4.66 6.54 -10.50
C PRO A 103 4.26 7.93 -10.99
N ALA A 104 4.48 8.95 -10.16
CA ALA A 104 4.25 10.33 -10.56
C ALA A 104 4.95 10.45 -11.91
N ALA A 105 4.19 10.78 -12.96
CA ALA A 105 4.73 10.94 -14.30
C ALA A 105 6.02 11.76 -14.15
N ALA A 106 7.13 11.25 -14.68
CA ALA A 106 8.42 11.91 -14.59
C ALA A 106 8.23 13.41 -14.82
N PRO A 107 8.83 14.29 -14.00
CA PRO A 107 8.69 15.73 -14.22
C PRO A 107 9.01 16.00 -15.67
N ALA A 108 8.06 16.61 -16.39
CA ALA A 108 8.24 16.97 -17.78
C ALA A 108 9.61 17.66 -17.92
N PRO A 109 10.42 17.31 -18.95
CA PRO A 109 11.71 17.95 -19.13
C PRO A 109 11.51 19.46 -19.09
N GLN A 110 12.17 20.10 -18.12
CA GLN A 110 12.12 21.55 -17.95
C GLN A 110 12.49 22.17 -19.29
N ALA A 111 11.53 22.85 -19.93
CA ALA A 111 11.79 23.62 -21.12
C ALA A 111 12.88 24.63 -20.77
N GLN A 112 14.06 24.46 -21.37
CA GLN A 112 15.16 25.41 -21.27
C GLN A 112 14.62 26.77 -21.72
N ALA A 113 14.59 27.73 -20.80
CA ALA A 113 14.25 29.10 -21.14
C ALA A 113 15.26 29.61 -22.18
N PRO A 114 14.81 30.27 -23.27
CA PRO A 114 15.72 30.78 -24.27
C PRO A 114 16.62 31.85 -23.66
N SER A 115 17.92 31.61 -23.74
CA SER A 115 18.99 32.55 -23.37
C SER A 115 18.82 33.87 -24.14
N THR A 116 18.44 34.94 -23.45
CA THR A 116 18.46 36.29 -23.99
C THR A 116 19.91 36.79 -24.09
N THR A 117 20.49 36.70 -25.28
CA THR A 117 21.70 37.45 -25.65
C THR A 117 21.34 38.93 -25.76
N LYS A 118 21.64 39.70 -24.70
CA LYS A 118 21.50 41.16 -24.73
C LYS A 118 22.73 41.75 -25.42
N LYS A 119 22.55 42.07 -26.71
CA LYS A 119 23.44 42.90 -27.53
C LYS A 119 23.61 44.25 -26.82
N LYS A 120 24.83 44.60 -26.38
CA LYS A 120 25.16 45.96 -25.92
C LYS A 120 26.18 46.56 -26.89
N ALA A 121 25.75 47.62 -27.54
CA ALA A 121 26.53 48.47 -28.41
C ALA A 121 27.54 49.29 -27.59
N ALA A 122 28.73 49.46 -28.17
CA ALA A 122 29.58 50.64 -28.08
C ALA A 122 30.37 50.70 -29.39
#